data_AF-A0A1Q3WE92-F1
#
_entry.id   AF-A0A1Q3WE92-F1
#
_cell.length_a   1.000
_cell.length_b   1.000
_cell.length_c   1.000
_cell.angle_alpha   90.00
_cell.angle_beta   90.00
_cell.angle_gamma   90.00
#
_symmetry.space_group_name_H-M   'P 1'
#
loop_
_entity.id
_entity.type
_entity.pdbx_description
1 polymer ?
#
loop_
_entity_poly.entity_id
_entity_poly.type
_entity_poly.pdbx_seq_one_letter_code
_entity_poly.pdbx_strand_id
1 'polypeptide(L)' 'MKVLIDIPDKEASFGIKVLKSLSFVKKTKPMTNVTVGLWDNLNEAAEQVRLHKQGKIKLKTAQELLNEL' A
#
# COMPACT_ATOMS: atom_id res chain seq x y z
N MET A 1 9.91 -10.68 1.57
CA MET A 1 9.99 -9.22 1.76
C MET A 1 9.60 -8.53 0.47
N LYS A 2 8.71 -7.53 0.52
CA LYS A 2 8.32 -6.70 -0.63
C LYS A 2 8.81 -5.29 -0.34
N VAL A 3 9.40 -4.62 -1.32
CA VAL A 3 9.96 -3.28 -1.17
C VAL A 3 9.31 -2.38 -2.22
N LEU A 4 8.75 -1.26 -1.78
CA LEU A 4 8.25 -0.19 -2.64
C LEU A 4 9.39 0.79 -2.88
N ILE A 5 9.57 1.19 -4.13
CA ILE A 5 10.63 2.10 -4.54
C ILE A 5 9.95 3.23 -5.31
N ASP A 6 10.05 4.44 -4.78
CA ASP A 6 9.58 5.64 -5.44
C ASP A 6 10.72 6.23 -6.28
N ILE A 7 10.49 6.34 -7.59
CA ILE A 7 11.45 6.88 -8.55
C ILE A 7 10.72 7.75 -9.56
N PRO A 8 11.34 8.85 -10.03
CA PRO A 8 10.76 9.68 -11.08
C PRO A 8 10.44 8.86 -12.34
N ASP A 9 9.29 9.11 -12.97
CA ASP A 9 8.83 8.38 -14.16
C ASP A 9 9.88 8.30 -15.27
N LYS A 10 10.66 9.38 -15.45
CA LYS A 10 11.77 9.45 -16.42
C LYS A 10 12.86 8.38 -16.18
N GLU A 11 13.10 8.03 -14.91
CA GLU A 11 14.10 7.04 -14.49
C GLU A 11 13.49 5.64 -14.28
N ALA A 12 12.16 5.51 -14.25
CA ALA A 12 11.47 4.25 -13.95
C ALA A 12 11.88 3.12 -14.90
N SER A 13 12.00 3.43 -16.19
CA SER A 13 12.45 2.47 -17.20
C SER A 13 13.88 1.99 -16.97
N PHE A 14 14.78 2.86 -16.51
CA PHE A 14 16.15 2.52 -16.18
C PHE A 14 16.23 1.72 -14.86
N GLY A 15 15.53 2.19 -13.82
CA GLY A 15 15.45 1.51 -12.53
C GLY A 15 14.94 0.07 -12.65
N ILE A 16 13.90 -0.17 -13.45
CA ILE A 16 13.39 -1.53 -13.69
C ILE A 16 14.44 -2.41 -14.39
N LYS A 17 15.23 -1.88 -15.34
CA LYS A 17 16.30 -2.65 -16.00
C LYS A 17 17.39 -3.05 -15.00
N VAL A 18 17.80 -2.13 -14.12
CA VAL A 18 18.77 -2.41 -13.05
C VAL A 18 18.21 -3.47 -12.11
N LEU A 19 16.97 -3.32 -11.65
CA LEU A 19 16.35 -4.29 -10.74
C LEU A 19 16.22 -5.68 -11.38
N LYS A 20 15.94 -5.77 -12.69
CA LYS A 20 15.92 -7.05 -13.42
C LYS A 20 17.30 -7.67 -13.61
N SER A 21 18.36 -6.87 -13.62
CA SER A 21 19.74 -7.37 -13.71
C SER A 21 20.21 -8.07 -12.44
N LEU A 22 19.56 -7.80 -11.31
CA LEU A 22 19.85 -8.40 -10.02
C LEU A 22 19.20 -9.79 -9.94
N SER A 23 20.02 -10.83 -9.91
CA SER A 23 19.60 -12.25 -9.91
C SER A 23 18.71 -12.65 -8.71
N PHE A 24 18.74 -11.88 -7.63
CA PHE A 24 17.91 -12.09 -6.44
C PHE A 24 16.52 -11.45 -6.53
N VAL A 25 16.28 -10.56 -7.50
CA VAL A 25 15.00 -9.89 -7.69
C VAL A 25 14.09 -10.76 -8.55
N LYS A 26 13.24 -11.56 -7.90
CA LYS A 26 12.38 -12.53 -8.60
C LYS A 26 11.27 -11.89 -9.44
N LYS A 27 10.75 -10.73 -9.03
CA LYS A 27 9.60 -10.06 -9.67
C LYS A 27 9.69 -8.54 -9.53
N THR A 28 9.78 -7.85 -10.65
CA THR A 28 9.63 -6.39 -10.75
C THR A 28 8.35 -6.10 -11.52
N LYS A 29 7.42 -5.32 -10.95
CA LYS A 29 6.24 -4.85 -11.67
C LYS A 29 6.14 -3.33 -11.51
N PRO A 30 5.99 -2.57 -12.62
CA PRO A 30 5.62 -1.17 -12.49
C PRO A 30 4.22 -1.10 -11.88
N MET A 31 4.07 -0.27 -10.84
CA MET A 31 2.78 0.09 -10.29
C MET A 31 2.55 1.55 -10.63
N THR A 32 1.38 1.88 -11.15
CA THR A 32 0.99 3.28 -11.35
C THR A 32 0.70 3.92 -10.00
N ASN A 33 0.89 5.23 -9.85
CA ASN A 33 0.63 5.96 -8.59
C ASN A 33 -0.78 5.71 -8.03
N VAL A 34 -1.77 5.57 -8.91
CA VAL A 34 -3.16 5.21 -8.55
C VAL A 34 -3.21 3.83 -7.88
N THR A 35 -2.47 2.86 -8.42
CA THR A 35 -2.43 1.50 -7.88
C THR A 35 -1.67 1.45 -6.56
N VAL A 36 -0.61 2.25 -6.39
CA VAL A 36 0.13 2.36 -5.12
C VAL A 36 -0.77 2.92 -4.01
N GLY A 37 -1.42 4.06 -4.25
CA GLY A 37 -2.33 4.66 -3.27
C GLY A 37 -3.50 3.75 -2.90
N LEU A 38 -4.08 3.03 -3.87
CA LEU A 38 -5.14 2.06 -3.59
C LEU A 38 -4.63 0.87 -2.76
N TRP A 39 -3.43 0.36 -3.03
CA TRP A 39 -2.85 -0.73 -2.24
C TRP A 39 -2.54 -0.31 -0.81
N ASP A 40 -2.02 0.90 -0.61
CA ASP A 40 -1.73 1.43 0.73
C ASP A 40 -3.04 1.66 1.51
N ASN A 41 -4.03 2.30 0.89
CA ASN A 41 -5.36 2.47 1.49
C ASN A 41 -6.03 1.14 1.85
N LEU A 42 -5.92 0.12 0.99
CA LEU A 42 -6.49 -1.21 1.26
C LEU A 42 -5.76 -1.94 2.39
N ASN A 43 -4.43 -1.87 2.42
CA ASN A 43 -3.65 -2.46 3.51
C ASN A 43 -3.92 -1.75 4.83
N GLU A 44 -4.02 -0.43 4.83
CA GLU A 44 -4.32 0.36 6.01
C GLU A 44 -5.74 0.08 6.53
N ALA A 45 -6.74 0.02 5.66
CA ALA A 45 -8.09 -0.37 6.02
C ALA A 45 -8.16 -1.81 6.57
N ALA A 46 -7.46 -2.76 5.95
CA ALA A 46 -7.39 -4.14 6.43
C ALA A 46 -6.72 -4.22 7.81
N GLU A 47 -5.68 -3.42 8.03
CA GLU A 47 -4.97 -3.34 9.31
C GLU A 47 -5.84 -2.71 10.40
N GLN A 48 -6.60 -1.66 10.10
CA GLN A 48 -7.57 -1.06 11.03
C GLN A 48 -8.66 -2.07 11.44
N VAL A 49 -9.20 -2.83 10.48
CA VAL A 49 -10.19 -3.89 10.77
C VAL A 49 -9.56 -4.99 11.62
N ARG A 50 -8.32 -5.37 11.35
CA ARG A 50 -7.59 -6.38 12.14
C ARG A 50 -7.37 -5.91 13.58
N LEU A 51 -6.94 -4.67 13.78
CA LEU A 51 -6.69 -4.07 15.09
C LEU A 51 -8.00 -3.87 15.88
N HIS A 52 -9.12 -3.59 15.20
CA HIS A 52 -10.45 -3.57 15.81
C HIS A 52 -10.89 -4.96 16.29
N LYS A 53 -10.72 -5.99 15.43
CA LYS A 53 -11.01 -7.39 15.80
C LYS A 53 -10.14 -7.90 16.95
N GLN A 54 -8.93 -7.35 17.11
CA GLN A 54 -8.03 -7.65 18.24
C GLN A 54 -8.35 -6.87 19.52
N GLY A 55 -9.39 -6.02 19.51
CA GLY A 55 -9.80 -5.24 20.68
C GLY A 55 -8.87 -4.08 21.05
N LYS A 56 -7.90 -3.74 20.19
CA LYS A 56 -6.90 -2.68 20.45
C LYS A 56 -7.40 -1.27 20.10
N ILE A 57 -8.42 -1.17 19.26
CA ILE A 57 -9.06 0.10 18.87
C ILE A 57 -10.57 -0.07 18.82
N LYS A 58 -11.29 0.87 19.44
CA LYS A 58 -12.74 1.00 19.27
C LYS A 58 -12.97 1.75 17.95
N LEU A 59 -13.49 1.08 16.93
CA LEU A 59 -14.01 1.78 15.77
C LEU A 59 -15.25 2.56 16.22
N LYS A 60 -15.37 3.82 15.78
CA LYS A 60 -16.62 4.56 15.93
C LYS A 60 -17.73 3.75 15.28
N THR A 61 -18.81 3.57 16.01
CA THR A 61 -20.00 2.89 15.50
C THR A 61 -20.60 3.70 14.35
N ALA A 62 -21.30 3.03 13.42
CA ALA A 62 -22.02 3.72 12.35
C ALA A 62 -22.99 4.80 12.88
N GLN A 63 -23.47 4.62 14.12
CA GLN A 63 -24.34 5.56 14.81
C GLN A 63 -23.61 6.82 15.28
N GLU A 64 -22.35 6.72 15.69
CA GLU A 64 -21.51 7.88 16.04
C GLU A 64 -21.11 8.67 14.79
N LEU A 65 -20.84 8.00 13.67
CA LEU A 65 -20.58 8.66 12.39
C LEU A 65 -21.78 9.49 11.91
N LEU A 66 -23.00 8.98 12.09
CA LEU A 66 -24.24 9.66 11.71
C LEU A 66 -24.57 10.86 12.60
N ASN A 67 -24.05 10.92 13.83
CA ASN A 67 -24.29 12.03 14.76
C ASN A 67 -23.31 13.21 14.58
N GLU A 68 -22.25 13.05 13.78
CA GLU A 68 -21.26 14.11 13.50
C GLU A 68 -21.54 14.88 12.19
N LEU A 69 -22.62 14.53 11.47
CA LEU A 69 -23.14 15.22 10.28
C LEU A 69 -24.40 16.03 10.63
#